data_AF-A0A1I8B6K7-F1
#
_entry.id   AF-A0A1I8B6K7-F1
#
_cell.length_a   1.000
_cell.length_b   1.000
_cell.length_c   1.000
_cell.angle_alpha   90.00
_cell.angle_beta   90.00
_cell.angle_gamma   90.00
#
_symmetry.space_group_name_H-M   'P 1'
#
loop_
_entity.id
_entity.type
_entity.pdbx_description
1 polymer ?
#
loop_
_entity_poly.entity_id
_entity_poly.type
_entity_poly.pdbx_seq_one_letter_code
_entity_poly.pdbx_strand_id
1 'polypeptide(L)'
;MMVDLNNGSLPWFGQDSRDYTAQLKEYLLENEYMHACPLAFRSIMDYLRTLTYKQRPDYCGLESIFIQMLEAREITNNQPMDWEPAYIKRPEEAKKPAVVRKIKMVDSVVDLDKPTDGEKTQDSNTPQSGSG
;
A
#
# COMPACT_ATOMS: atom_id res chain seq x y z
N MET A 1 12.64 -7.46 -10.52
CA MET A 1 13.78 -6.62 -10.05
C MET A 1 14.25 -7.04 -8.68
N MET A 2 13.43 -7.03 -7.62
CA MET A 2 13.91 -7.38 -6.26
C MET A 2 14.54 -8.79 -6.17
N VAL A 3 13.94 -9.78 -6.84
CA VAL A 3 14.50 -11.14 -6.90
C VAL A 3 15.86 -11.18 -7.60
N ASP A 4 16.01 -10.38 -8.65
CA ASP A 4 17.26 -10.25 -9.42
C ASP A 4 18.38 -9.65 -8.55
N LEU A 5 18.06 -8.59 -7.78
CA LEU A 5 19.00 -8.00 -6.83
C LEU A 5 19.42 -8.98 -5.73
N ASN A 6 18.49 -9.81 -5.25
CA ASN A 6 18.78 -10.79 -4.20
C ASN A 6 19.59 -11.99 -4.71
N ASN A 7 19.32 -12.45 -5.94
CA ASN A 7 19.90 -13.69 -6.50
C ASN A 7 21.03 -13.43 -7.51
N GLY A 8 21.23 -12.18 -7.93
CA GLY A 8 22.21 -11.75 -8.93
C GLY A 8 21.79 -11.95 -10.39
N SER A 9 20.83 -12.84 -10.67
CA SER A 9 20.27 -13.02 -12.01
C SER A 9 18.84 -13.60 -11.97
N LEU A 10 18.08 -13.38 -13.04
CA LEU A 10 16.81 -14.05 -13.28
C LEU A 10 17.01 -15.31 -14.14
N PRO A 11 16.11 -16.31 -14.04
CA PRO A 11 16.20 -17.56 -14.81
C PRO A 11 16.22 -17.38 -16.33
N TRP A 12 15.62 -16.29 -16.83
CA TRP A 12 15.63 -15.93 -18.26
C TRP A 12 16.75 -14.95 -18.63
N PHE A 13 17.75 -14.76 -17.75
CA PHE A 13 18.93 -13.97 -18.09
C PHE A 13 19.70 -14.63 -19.25
N GLY A 14 20.09 -13.84 -20.25
CA GLY A 14 20.77 -14.32 -21.46
C GLY A 14 19.88 -15.01 -22.49
N GLN A 15 18.54 -14.93 -22.37
CA GLN A 15 17.61 -15.48 -23.37
C GLN A 15 17.24 -14.43 -24.42
N ASP A 16 17.47 -14.73 -25.69
CA ASP A 16 17.19 -13.80 -26.79
C ASP A 16 15.72 -13.89 -27.29
N SER A 17 15.10 -15.05 -27.13
CA SER A 17 13.73 -15.29 -27.60
C SER A 17 12.72 -14.75 -26.59
N ARG A 18 11.89 -13.81 -27.05
CA ARG A 18 10.75 -13.27 -26.30
C ARG A 18 9.76 -14.36 -25.92
N ASP A 19 9.46 -15.26 -26.85
CA ASP A 19 8.43 -16.30 -26.64
C ASP A 19 8.93 -17.35 -25.64
N TYR A 20 10.22 -17.68 -25.67
CA TYR A 20 10.84 -18.55 -24.67
C TYR A 20 10.85 -17.88 -23.29
N THR A 21 11.20 -16.60 -23.22
CA THR A 21 11.14 -15.81 -21.97
C THR A 21 9.72 -15.75 -21.40
N ALA A 22 8.71 -15.62 -22.25
CA ALA A 22 7.31 -15.63 -21.83
C ALA A 22 6.91 -16.99 -21.25
N GLN A 23 7.26 -18.09 -21.91
CA GLN A 23 7.01 -19.44 -21.41
C GLN A 23 7.70 -19.68 -20.06
N LEU A 24 8.97 -19.26 -19.91
CA LEU A 24 9.65 -19.34 -18.62
C LEU A 24 8.89 -18.57 -17.53
N LYS A 25 8.40 -17.36 -17.82
CA LYS A 25 7.64 -16.58 -16.83
C LYS A 25 6.30 -17.21 -16.46
N GLU A 26 5.69 -17.97 -17.36
CA GLU A 26 4.37 -18.58 -17.14
C GLU A 26 4.45 -19.91 -16.39
N TYR A 27 5.46 -20.74 -16.70
CA TYR A 27 5.53 -22.11 -16.18
C TYR A 27 6.55 -22.32 -15.06
N LEU A 28 7.50 -21.41 -14.88
CA LEU A 28 8.53 -21.57 -13.86
C LEU A 28 7.92 -21.50 -12.46
N LEU A 29 8.27 -22.46 -11.61
CA LEU A 29 7.75 -22.54 -10.25
C LEU A 29 8.38 -21.45 -9.40
N GLU A 30 7.59 -20.90 -8.47
CA GLU A 30 8.06 -19.83 -7.59
C GLU A 30 9.26 -20.25 -6.72
N ASN A 31 9.27 -21.51 -6.30
CA ASN A 31 10.38 -22.08 -5.54
C ASN A 31 11.69 -22.10 -6.34
N GLU A 32 11.66 -22.10 -7.67
CA GLU A 32 12.87 -22.15 -8.49
C GLU A 32 13.54 -20.78 -8.56
N TYR A 33 12.77 -19.72 -8.78
CA TYR A 33 13.34 -18.36 -8.92
C TYR A 33 13.39 -17.55 -7.62
N MET A 34 12.66 -17.94 -6.56
CA MET A 34 12.62 -17.22 -5.27
C MET A 34 13.21 -18.02 -4.10
N HIS A 35 14.01 -19.06 -4.35
CA HIS A 35 14.53 -19.95 -3.31
C HIS A 35 15.33 -19.24 -2.19
N ALA A 36 16.10 -18.19 -2.52
CA ALA A 36 16.90 -17.43 -1.56
C ALA A 36 16.22 -16.12 -1.09
N CYS A 37 14.98 -15.87 -1.51
CA CYS A 37 14.28 -14.64 -1.18
C CYS A 37 13.61 -14.71 0.20
N PRO A 38 13.44 -13.57 0.89
CA PRO A 38 12.68 -13.50 2.14
C PRO A 38 11.22 -13.95 1.92
N LEU A 39 10.60 -14.54 2.95
CA LEU A 39 9.20 -14.99 2.88
C LEU A 39 8.22 -13.85 2.54
N ALA A 40 8.53 -12.62 2.95
CA ALA A 40 7.79 -11.41 2.61
C ALA A 40 7.56 -11.24 1.09
N PHE A 41 8.51 -11.69 0.26
CA PHE A 41 8.34 -11.59 -1.20
C PHE A 41 7.24 -12.52 -1.71
N ARG A 42 7.05 -13.68 -1.09
CA ARG A 42 5.95 -14.60 -1.45
C ARG A 42 4.60 -13.97 -1.12
N SER A 43 4.46 -13.36 0.06
CA SER A 43 3.24 -12.64 0.44
C SER A 43 2.91 -11.51 -0.53
N ILE A 44 3.92 -10.77 -1.00
CA ILE A 44 3.75 -9.73 -2.02
C ILE A 44 3.34 -10.37 -3.36
N MET A 45 3.99 -11.45 -3.77
CA MET A 45 3.68 -12.14 -5.03
C MET A 45 2.23 -12.66 -5.06
N ASP A 46 1.81 -13.31 -3.98
CA ASP A 46 0.44 -13.82 -3.83
C ASP A 46 -0.57 -12.69 -3.94
N TYR A 47 -0.33 -11.55 -3.26
CA TYR A 47 -1.17 -10.37 -3.39
C TYR A 47 -1.23 -9.85 -4.84
N LEU A 48 -0.08 -9.68 -5.49
CA LEU A 48 -0.02 -9.14 -6.87
C LEU A 48 -0.76 -10.04 -7.86
N ARG A 49 -0.74 -11.37 -7.68
CA ARG A 49 -1.49 -12.32 -8.52
C ARG A 49 -3.01 -12.19 -8.39
N THR A 50 -3.52 -11.64 -7.29
CA THR A 50 -4.97 -11.39 -7.14
C THR A 50 -5.47 -10.18 -7.91
N LEU A 51 -4.55 -9.31 -8.36
CA LEU A 51 -4.91 -8.05 -8.99
C LEU A 51 -5.26 -8.22 -10.47
N THR A 52 -6.26 -7.46 -10.89
CA THR A 52 -6.65 -7.27 -12.29
C THR A 52 -6.36 -5.85 -12.73
N TYR A 53 -6.38 -5.62 -14.04
CA TYR A 53 -6.08 -4.31 -14.64
C TYR A 53 -6.88 -3.13 -14.06
N LYS A 54 -8.13 -3.35 -13.63
CA LYS A 54 -9.01 -2.29 -13.14
C LYS A 54 -8.81 -1.98 -11.65
N GLN A 55 -8.12 -2.83 -10.91
CA GLN A 55 -7.98 -2.70 -9.47
C GLN A 55 -6.77 -1.83 -9.14
N ARG A 56 -6.95 -0.92 -8.17
CA ARG A 56 -5.85 -0.14 -7.60
C ARG A 56 -5.09 -1.01 -6.58
N PRO A 57 -3.77 -1.16 -6.71
CA PRO A 57 -2.97 -1.84 -5.69
C PRO A 57 -2.98 -1.06 -4.36
N ASP A 58 -2.96 -1.80 -3.25
CA ASP A 58 -2.77 -1.31 -1.90
C ASP A 58 -1.28 -1.11 -1.63
N TYR A 59 -0.77 0.05 -2.02
CA TYR A 59 0.62 0.41 -1.82
C TYR A 59 1.00 0.54 -0.35
N CYS A 60 0.06 0.95 0.52
CA CYS A 60 0.31 1.04 1.96
C CYS A 60 0.51 -0.36 2.56
N GLY A 61 -0.31 -1.33 2.17
CA GLY A 61 -0.14 -2.73 2.54
C GLY A 61 1.20 -3.30 2.08
N LEU A 62 1.56 -3.08 0.81
CA LEU A 62 2.85 -3.50 0.25
C LEU A 62 4.04 -2.90 1.01
N GLU A 63 4.00 -1.60 1.30
CA GLU A 63 5.02 -0.90 2.09
C GLU A 63 5.14 -1.51 3.49
N SER A 64 4.01 -1.80 4.15
CA SER A 64 4.00 -2.37 5.49
C SER A 64 4.70 -3.73 5.57
N ILE A 65 4.62 -4.54 4.51
CA ILE A 65 5.31 -5.84 4.43
C ILE A 65 6.83 -5.64 4.37
N PHE A 66 7.30 -4.65 3.61
CA PHE A 66 8.72 -4.32 3.57
C PHE A 66 9.22 -3.77 4.90
N ILE A 67 8.48 -2.86 5.53
CA ILE A 67 8.85 -2.29 6.83
C ILE A 67 8.99 -3.41 7.87
N GLN A 68 8.00 -4.30 7.98
CA GLN A 68 8.06 -5.44 8.91
C GLN A 68 9.26 -6.35 8.64
N MET A 69 9.58 -6.60 7.36
CA MET A 69 10.75 -7.39 6.96
C MET A 69 12.08 -6.71 7.36
N LEU A 70 12.18 -5.38 7.17
CA LEU A 70 13.37 -4.61 7.53
C LEU A 70 13.55 -4.56 9.06
N GLU A 71 12.47 -4.32 9.80
CA GLU A 71 12.46 -4.31 11.26
C GLU A 71 12.88 -5.67 11.83
N ALA A 72 12.34 -6.77 11.29
CA ALA A 72 12.71 -8.13 11.70
C ALA A 72 14.18 -8.48 11.44
N ARG A 73 14.85 -7.75 10.54
CA ARG A 73 16.28 -7.90 10.21
C ARG A 73 17.15 -6.81 10.82
N GLU A 74 16.58 -5.94 11.66
CA GLU A 74 17.28 -4.80 12.26
C GLU A 74 17.95 -3.88 11.22
N ILE A 75 17.36 -3.79 10.03
CA ILE A 75 17.82 -2.92 8.95
C ILE A 75 17.24 -1.52 9.19
N THR A 76 18.12 -0.52 9.23
CA THR A 76 17.75 0.88 9.47
C THR A 76 18.18 1.75 8.31
N ASN A 77 17.50 2.89 8.13
CA ASN A 77 17.82 3.85 7.05
C ASN A 77 19.21 4.49 7.14
N ASN A 78 19.90 4.30 8.27
CA ASN A 78 21.22 4.86 8.52
C ASN A 78 22.35 3.90 8.11
N GLN A 79 22.04 2.66 7.75
CA GLN A 79 23.03 1.71 7.28
C GLN A 79 23.58 2.16 5.91
N PRO A 80 24.89 2.00 5.66
CA PRO A 80 25.48 2.28 4.37
C PRO A 80 24.94 1.30 3.33
N MET A 81 24.73 1.78 2.11
CA MET A 81 24.35 0.92 0.98
C MET A 81 25.56 0.09 0.51
N ASP A 82 25.32 -0.95 -0.29
CA ASP A 82 26.37 -1.90 -0.73
C ASP A 82 27.54 -1.25 -1.50
N TRP A 83 27.27 -0.12 -2.17
CA TRP A 83 28.30 0.64 -2.90
C TRP A 83 29.02 1.69 -2.02
N GLU A 84 28.55 1.91 -0.79
CA GLU A 84 29.12 2.90 0.11
C GLU A 84 30.21 2.27 0.99
N PRO A 85 31.31 2.99 1.23
CA PRO A 85 32.28 2.56 2.22
C PRO A 85 31.66 2.51 3.63
N ALA A 86 31.92 1.41 4.36
CA ALA A 86 31.33 1.15 5.68
C ALA A 86 31.62 2.23 6.76
N TYR A 87 32.57 3.14 6.51
CA TYR A 87 32.92 4.22 7.44
C TYR A 87 32.11 5.51 7.21
N ILE A 88 31.30 5.60 6.14
CA ILE A 88 30.43 6.76 5.92
C ILE A 88 29.27 6.69 6.92
N LYS A 89 29.35 7.52 7.96
CA LYS A 89 28.25 7.69 8.92
C LYS A 89 27.26 8.69 8.34
N ARG A 90 26.05 8.22 8.01
CA ARG A 90 24.92 9.12 7.72
C ARG A 90 24.62 9.93 8.98
N PRO A 91 24.50 11.28 8.91
CA PRO A 91 24.06 12.05 10.05
C PRO A 91 22.70 11.50 10.52
N GLU A 92 22.61 11.18 11.80
CA GLU A 92 21.37 10.65 12.39
C GLU A 92 20.27 11.68 12.11
N GLU A 93 19.23 11.31 11.33
CA GLU A 93 18.07 12.17 11.15
C GLU A 93 17.50 12.44 12.54
N ALA A 94 17.70 13.67 13.03
CA ALA A 94 17.27 14.08 14.36
C ALA A 94 15.82 13.65 14.57
N LYS A 95 15.60 12.72 15.52
CA LYS A 95 14.29 12.19 15.88
C LYS A 95 13.34 13.36 16.12
N LYS A 96 12.53 13.73 15.11
CA LYS A 96 11.48 14.72 15.30
C LYS A 96 10.49 14.07 16.28
N PRO A 97 10.16 14.72 17.41
CA PRO A 97 9.26 14.12 18.39
C PRO A 97 7.93 13.80 17.71
N ALA A 98 7.46 12.56 17.90
CA ALA A 98 6.17 12.11 17.42
C ALA A 98 5.09 13.07 17.92
N VAL A 99 4.51 13.87 17.02
CA VAL A 99 3.33 14.69 17.34
C VAL A 99 2.15 13.74 17.47
N VAL A 100 1.92 13.26 18.69
CA VAL A 100 0.70 12.52 19.06
C VAL A 100 -0.47 13.49 18.92
N ARG A 101 -1.19 13.42 17.80
CA ARG A 101 -2.50 14.05 17.67
C ARG A 101 -3.49 13.25 18.51
N LYS A 102 -3.81 13.72 19.72
CA LYS A 102 -4.94 13.20 20.50
C LYS A 102 -6.23 13.47 19.72
N ILE A 103 -6.80 12.43 19.12
CA ILE A 103 -8.19 12.44 18.65
C ILE A 103 -9.06 12.36 19.92
N LYS A 104 -9.79 13.43 20.24
CA LYS A 104 -10.89 13.35 21.21
C LYS A 104 -12.07 12.71 20.49
N MET A 105 -12.41 11.46 20.85
CA MET A 105 -13.74 10.95 20.56
C MET A 105 -14.72 11.68 21.49
N VAL A 106 -15.65 12.43 20.91
CA VAL A 106 -16.88 12.85 21.59
C VAL A 106 -17.93 11.81 21.22
N ASP A 107 -18.41 11.08 22.22
CA ASP A 107 -19.61 10.27 22.10
C ASP A 107 -20.80 11.21 21.98
N SER A 108 -21.31 11.37 20.75
CA SER A 108 -22.69 11.81 20.55
C SER A 108 -23.55 10.55 20.43
N VAL A 109 -24.00 10.06 21.59
CA VAL A 109 -25.08 9.08 21.65
C VAL A 109 -26.35 9.74 21.10
N VAL A 110 -26.94 9.06 20.14
CA VAL A 110 -28.24 9.36 19.56
C VAL A 110 -29.33 9.09 20.60
N ASP A 111 -30.04 10.12 21.05
CA ASP A 111 -31.31 9.97 21.75
C ASP A 111 -32.45 10.08 20.73
N LEU A 112 -32.91 8.92 20.26
CA LEU A 112 -34.25 8.71 19.73
C LEU A 112 -35.19 8.50 20.92
N ASP A 113 -36.09 9.46 21.23
CA ASP A 113 -37.54 9.21 21.15
C ASP A 113 -38.41 10.40 21.64
N LYS A 114 -39.66 10.37 21.14
CA LYS A 114 -40.91 10.97 21.63
C LYS A 114 -41.32 12.38 21.16
N PRO A 115 -42.65 12.65 21.04
CA PRO A 115 -43.58 12.10 20.05
C PRO A 115 -44.30 13.20 19.25
N THR A 116 -44.89 12.75 18.14
CA THR A 116 -45.83 13.43 17.24
C THR A 116 -47.11 13.92 17.95
N ASP A 117 -47.55 15.14 17.63
CA ASP A 117 -48.94 15.65 17.50
C ASP A 117 -48.80 17.14 17.10
N GLY A 118 -49.51 17.79 16.17
CA GLY A 118 -50.57 17.49 15.23
C GLY A 118 -50.85 18.80 14.46
N GLU A 119 -50.90 18.70 13.13
CA GLU A 119 -51.83 19.39 12.21
C GLU A 119 -52.16 20.89 12.39
N LYS A 120 -51.74 21.74 11.42
CA LYS A 120 -52.72 22.43 10.55
C LYS A 120 -52.11 23.05 9.29
N THR A 121 -52.69 22.61 8.18
CA THR A 121 -52.66 23.07 6.80
C THR A 121 -52.95 24.56 6.63
N GLN A 122 -52.31 25.22 5.67
CA GLN A 122 -53.01 26.03 4.67
C GLN A 122 -52.16 26.34 3.42
N ASP A 123 -52.75 26.01 2.29
CA ASP A 123 -52.28 26.12 0.92
C ASP A 123 -52.20 27.58 0.41
N SER A 124 -51.34 27.86 -0.59
CA SER A 124 -51.77 28.27 -1.96
C SER A 124 -50.69 29.03 -2.76
N ASN A 125 -50.24 28.39 -3.85
CA ASN A 125 -50.09 28.85 -5.24
C ASN A 125 -49.38 30.18 -5.66
N THR A 126 -48.41 29.99 -6.57
CA THR A 126 -47.84 30.81 -7.68
C THR A 126 -48.93 31.41 -8.63
N PRO A 127 -48.71 32.25 -9.71
CA PRO A 127 -47.46 32.60 -10.44
C PRO A 127 -47.33 34.03 -11.09
N GLN A 128 -46.18 34.25 -11.75
CA GLN A 128 -45.93 34.97 -13.04
C GLN A 128 -45.83 36.51 -13.18
N SER A 129 -44.76 36.91 -13.91
CA SER A 129 -44.70 37.87 -15.04
C SER A 129 -44.72 39.40 -14.81
N GLY A 130 -43.69 40.08 -15.35
CA GLY A 130 -43.90 41.20 -16.29
C GLY A 130 -43.54 42.63 -15.86
N SER A 131 -42.48 43.15 -16.50
CA SER A 131 -42.29 44.53 -17.03
C SER A 131 -42.43 45.76 -16.12
N GLY A 132 -41.34 46.56 -16.13
CA GLY A 132 -41.30 47.99 -15.84
C GLY A 132 -40.04 48.59 -16.46
#